data_AF-R7Y921-F1
#
_entry.id   AF-R7Y921-F1
#
_cell.length_a   1.000
_cell.length_b   1.000
_cell.length_c   1.000
_cell.angle_alpha   90.00
_cell.angle_beta   90.00
_cell.angle_gamma   90.00
#
_symmetry.space_group_name_H-M   'P 1'
#
loop_
_entity.id
_entity.type
_entity.pdbx_description
1 polymer ?
#
loop_
_entity_poly.entity_id
_entity_poly.type
_entity_poly.pdbx_seq_one_letter_code
_entity_poly.pdbx_strand_id
1 'polypeptide(L)'
;MDRWMAHSPLVRSALDTPRPLVVDLGYGARPDTTVEMAVRLRRVAPQLEMVGLEIDPERVVEPRAGVRFAVGGFELGGLRPHVVRAFNVLRQYDENEVDDAWARMRSVLAPGGVIVEGTCDEIGRRCSWVLLDADGPVSLTLSWAPEHSDRPSDLAARLPKALIHHNVPGERIHSLLTLADQCWDVAAPLAPYGPRTRWRRALGLLRERGIDCEVPRRRLSDNVLTVPWEEVAPR
;
A
#
# COMPACT_ATOMS: atom_id res chain seq x y z
N MET A 1 1.59 0.99 -6.76
CA MET A 1 2.05 0.23 -5.57
C MET A 1 3.26 -0.68 -5.87
N ASP A 2 3.28 -1.62 -6.82
CA ASP A 2 4.48 -2.48 -7.04
C ASP A 2 5.79 -1.72 -7.29
N ARG A 3 5.73 -0.61 -8.04
CA ARG A 3 6.87 0.31 -8.25
C ARG A 3 7.29 1.04 -6.97
N TRP A 4 6.38 1.21 -6.01
CA TRP A 4 6.72 1.72 -4.70
C TRP A 4 7.40 0.63 -3.88
N MET A 5 6.84 -0.59 -3.85
CA MET A 5 7.44 -1.75 -3.14
C MET A 5 8.88 -2.02 -3.56
N ALA A 6 9.18 -2.02 -4.87
CA ALA A 6 10.54 -2.24 -5.38
C ALA A 6 11.57 -1.18 -4.94
N HIS A 7 11.12 -0.05 -4.38
CA HIS A 7 11.97 1.06 -3.97
C HIS A 7 11.80 1.47 -2.50
N SER A 8 10.82 0.89 -1.78
CA SER A 8 10.66 1.10 -0.35
C SER A 8 11.87 0.52 0.39
N PRO A 9 12.57 1.29 1.25
CA PRO A 9 13.73 0.80 1.97
C PRO A 9 13.44 -0.46 2.80
N LEU A 10 12.31 -0.49 3.52
CA LEU A 10 11.92 -1.63 4.35
C LEU A 10 11.59 -2.87 3.50
N VAL A 11 10.85 -2.70 2.41
CA VAL A 11 10.58 -3.82 1.48
C VAL A 11 11.87 -4.33 0.86
N ARG A 12 12.79 -3.45 0.47
CA ARG A 12 14.09 -3.85 -0.08
C ARG A 12 14.94 -4.58 0.95
N SER A 13 14.94 -4.13 2.21
CA SER A 13 15.64 -4.80 3.30
C SER A 13 15.08 -6.20 3.54
N ALA A 14 13.75 -6.36 3.53
CA ALA A 14 13.11 -7.66 3.68
C ALA A 14 13.45 -8.62 2.53
N LEU A 15 13.65 -8.08 1.32
CA LEU A 15 14.05 -8.85 0.13
C LEU A 15 15.56 -9.13 0.06
N ASP A 16 16.39 -8.56 0.94
CA ASP A 16 17.86 -8.69 0.91
C ASP A 16 18.34 -10.00 1.55
N THR A 17 17.95 -11.10 0.92
CA THR A 17 18.30 -12.47 1.29
C THR A 17 18.44 -13.31 0.02
N PRO A 18 19.17 -14.44 -0.01
CA PRO A 18 19.43 -15.17 -1.26
C PRO A 18 18.17 -15.62 -2.01
N ARG A 19 17.12 -16.07 -1.31
CA ARG A 19 15.86 -16.54 -1.92
C ARG A 19 14.66 -16.01 -1.14
N PRO A 20 14.30 -14.72 -1.29
CA PRO A 20 13.21 -14.14 -0.53
C PRO A 20 11.88 -14.72 -1.02
N LEU A 21 11.00 -15.01 -0.07
CA LEU A 21 9.63 -15.44 -0.35
C LEU A 21 8.69 -14.24 -0.28
N VAL A 22 7.95 -14.01 -1.36
CA VAL A 22 6.89 -13.00 -1.46
C VAL A 22 5.55 -13.71 -1.58
N VAL A 23 4.58 -13.27 -0.78
CA VAL A 23 3.20 -13.74 -0.82
C VAL A 23 2.27 -12.63 -1.27
N ASP A 24 1.40 -12.95 -2.21
CA ASP A 24 0.23 -12.14 -2.57
C ASP A 24 -1.02 -12.79 -2.00
N LEU A 25 -1.58 -12.21 -0.94
CA LEU A 25 -2.75 -12.73 -0.25
C LEU A 25 -4.02 -12.19 -0.89
N GLY A 26 -4.91 -13.10 -1.31
CA GLY A 26 -6.20 -12.76 -1.92
C GLY A 26 -6.02 -12.18 -3.32
N TYR A 27 -5.36 -12.91 -4.23
CA TYR A 27 -5.15 -12.44 -5.60
C TYR A 27 -6.45 -12.33 -6.42
N GLY A 28 -7.57 -12.88 -5.92
CA GLY A 28 -8.90 -12.70 -6.48
C GLY A 28 -9.16 -13.56 -7.72
N ALA A 29 -10.09 -13.12 -8.57
CA ALA A 29 -10.57 -13.93 -9.69
C ALA A 29 -9.52 -14.17 -10.79
N ARG A 30 -8.45 -13.36 -10.85
CA ARG A 30 -7.41 -13.48 -11.88
C ARG A 30 -6.01 -13.28 -11.29
N PRO A 31 -5.04 -14.12 -11.65
CA PRO A 31 -3.68 -14.07 -11.09
C PRO A 31 -2.78 -13.01 -11.75
N ASP A 32 -3.29 -12.22 -12.71
CA ASP A 32 -2.46 -11.36 -13.57
C ASP A 32 -1.68 -10.32 -12.73
N THR A 33 -2.31 -9.73 -11.72
CA THR A 33 -1.64 -8.75 -10.85
C THR A 33 -0.53 -9.36 -10.00
N THR A 34 -0.68 -10.61 -9.55
CA THR A 34 0.35 -11.38 -8.85
C THR A 34 1.55 -11.64 -9.76
N VAL A 35 1.29 -12.05 -10.99
CA VAL A 35 2.33 -12.31 -12.01
C VAL A 35 3.06 -11.02 -12.38
N GLU A 36 2.34 -9.92 -12.59
CA GLU A 36 2.93 -8.60 -12.83
C GLU A 36 3.82 -8.16 -11.67
N MET A 37 3.35 -8.34 -10.43
CA MET A 37 4.14 -8.04 -9.22
C MET A 37 5.42 -8.86 -9.18
N ALA A 38 5.36 -10.17 -9.49
CA ALA A 38 6.53 -11.04 -9.54
C ALA A 38 7.56 -10.53 -10.56
N VAL A 39 7.12 -10.19 -11.77
CA VAL A 39 7.98 -9.63 -12.82
C VAL A 39 8.64 -8.32 -12.37
N ARG A 40 7.90 -7.45 -11.68
CA ARG A 40 8.42 -6.15 -11.21
C ARG A 40 9.43 -6.32 -10.08
N LEU A 41 9.12 -7.14 -9.08
CA LEU A 41 9.99 -7.36 -7.92
C LEU A 41 11.25 -8.14 -8.29
N ARG A 42 11.20 -9.04 -9.28
CA ARG A 42 12.40 -9.76 -9.77
C ARG A 42 13.47 -8.86 -10.38
N ARG A 43 13.13 -7.61 -10.73
CA ARG A 43 14.13 -6.62 -11.15
C ARG A 43 15.05 -6.17 -10.01
N VAL A 44 14.61 -6.29 -8.77
CA VAL A 44 15.39 -5.92 -7.58
C VAL A 44 15.78 -7.12 -6.72
N ALA A 45 15.03 -8.23 -6.80
CA ALA A 45 15.34 -9.50 -6.14
C ALA A 45 15.19 -10.67 -7.14
N PRO A 46 16.19 -10.93 -8.01
CA PRO A 46 16.06 -11.86 -9.13
C PRO A 46 15.69 -13.31 -8.74
N GLN A 47 16.12 -13.74 -7.55
CA GLN A 47 15.89 -15.10 -7.03
C GLN A 47 14.62 -15.21 -6.18
N LEU A 48 13.74 -14.19 -6.17
CA LEU A 48 12.53 -14.24 -5.35
C LEU A 48 11.59 -15.36 -5.79
N GLU A 49 11.04 -16.05 -4.80
CA GLU A 49 9.93 -16.97 -4.94
C GLU A 49 8.62 -16.22 -4.70
N MET A 50 7.62 -16.43 -5.56
CA MET A 50 6.31 -15.78 -5.44
C MET A 50 5.23 -16.84 -5.26
N VAL A 51 4.36 -16.62 -4.27
CA VAL A 51 3.15 -17.41 -4.06
C VAL A 51 1.93 -16.50 -4.05
N GLY A 52 0.94 -16.77 -4.90
CA GLY A 52 -0.40 -16.22 -4.76
C GLY A 52 -1.25 -17.12 -3.89
N LEU A 53 -1.84 -16.59 -2.82
CA LEU A 53 -2.76 -17.30 -1.95
C LEU A 53 -4.19 -16.84 -2.20
N GLU A 54 -5.11 -17.79 -2.24
CA GLU A 54 -6.55 -17.54 -2.32
C GLU A 54 -7.29 -18.42 -1.31
N ILE A 55 -8.35 -17.89 -0.70
CA ILE A 55 -9.06 -18.62 0.35
C ILE A 55 -10.05 -19.64 -0.24
N ASP A 56 -10.56 -19.34 -1.43
CA ASP A 56 -11.47 -20.20 -2.20
C ASP A 56 -10.66 -21.21 -3.02
N PRO A 57 -10.70 -22.51 -2.70
CA PRO A 57 -9.95 -23.54 -3.45
C PRO A 57 -10.32 -23.60 -4.93
N GLU A 58 -11.56 -23.24 -5.31
CA GLU A 58 -12.01 -23.29 -6.70
C GLU A 58 -11.38 -22.17 -7.55
N ARG A 59 -10.85 -21.12 -6.91
CA ARG A 59 -10.14 -20.02 -7.58
C ARG A 59 -8.64 -20.25 -7.70
N VAL A 60 -8.12 -21.32 -7.10
CA VAL A 60 -6.71 -21.68 -7.23
C VAL A 60 -6.40 -22.06 -8.67
N VAL A 61 -5.43 -21.36 -9.26
CA VAL A 61 -5.01 -21.57 -10.66
C VAL A 61 -3.69 -22.33 -10.73
N GLU A 62 -3.41 -22.91 -11.90
CA GLU A 62 -2.11 -23.55 -12.15
C GLU A 62 -0.94 -22.55 -12.10
N PRO A 63 0.28 -22.99 -11.75
CA PRO A 63 1.46 -22.15 -11.74
C PRO A 63 1.68 -21.42 -13.08
N ARG A 64 2.01 -20.12 -13.00
CA ARG A 64 2.16 -19.26 -14.18
C ARG A 64 3.32 -18.30 -14.03
N ALA A 65 4.18 -18.20 -15.05
CA ALA A 65 5.31 -17.27 -15.09
C ALA A 65 6.23 -17.33 -13.83
N GLY A 66 6.44 -18.54 -13.32
CA GLY A 66 7.26 -18.77 -12.11
C GLY A 66 6.57 -18.32 -10.80
N VAL A 67 5.26 -18.11 -10.80
CA VAL A 67 4.44 -17.92 -9.60
C VAL A 67 3.72 -19.23 -9.31
N ARG A 68 3.74 -19.66 -8.04
CA ARG A 68 2.92 -20.77 -7.55
C ARG A 68 1.62 -20.20 -6.96
N PHE A 69 0.54 -20.95 -7.05
CA PHE A 69 -0.72 -20.59 -6.40
C PHE A 69 -1.16 -21.71 -5.47
N ALA A 70 -1.74 -21.34 -4.33
CA ALA A 70 -2.16 -22.29 -3.31
C ALA A 70 -3.31 -21.72 -2.48
N VAL A 71 -3.97 -22.61 -1.72
CA VAL A 71 -4.98 -22.19 -0.74
C VAL A 71 -4.29 -21.55 0.47
N GLY A 72 -4.80 -20.42 0.93
CA GLY A 72 -4.34 -19.80 2.17
C GLY A 72 -5.06 -18.49 2.51
N GLY A 73 -5.20 -18.24 3.80
CA GLY A 73 -5.71 -17.01 4.39
C GLY A 73 -4.62 -16.25 5.17
N PHE A 74 -5.00 -15.62 6.28
CA PHE A 74 -4.08 -14.83 7.12
C PHE A 74 -2.99 -15.65 7.81
N GLU A 75 -3.12 -16.96 7.89
CA GLU A 75 -2.06 -17.90 8.27
C GLU A 75 -1.04 -18.16 7.14
N LEU A 76 -1.21 -17.49 6.00
CA LEU A 76 -0.33 -17.49 4.83
C LEU A 76 -0.04 -18.89 4.28
N GLY A 77 -0.99 -19.82 4.40
CA GLY A 77 -0.80 -21.20 3.96
C GLY A 77 0.34 -21.93 4.70
N GLY A 78 0.67 -21.49 5.92
CA GLY A 78 1.81 -22.00 6.69
C GLY A 78 3.19 -21.55 6.18
N LEU A 79 3.23 -20.64 5.21
CA LEU A 79 4.46 -20.06 4.68
C LEU A 79 5.04 -19.04 5.67
N ARG A 80 6.35 -18.76 5.51
CA ARG A 80 7.06 -17.70 6.23
C ARG A 80 7.65 -16.67 5.28
N PRO A 81 6.84 -15.76 4.70
CA PRO A 81 7.31 -14.80 3.70
C PRO A 81 8.08 -13.64 4.31
N HIS A 82 8.91 -13.02 3.48
CA HIS A 82 9.62 -11.78 3.80
C HIS A 82 8.77 -10.56 3.41
N VAL A 83 7.91 -10.70 2.39
CA VAL A 83 6.99 -9.64 1.99
C VAL A 83 5.62 -10.23 1.74
N VAL A 84 4.59 -9.66 2.34
CA VAL A 84 3.19 -9.96 2.06
C VAL A 84 2.55 -8.75 1.41
N ARG A 85 1.83 -8.94 0.31
CA ARG A 85 0.87 -7.97 -0.21
C ARG A 85 -0.53 -8.49 0.11
N ALA A 86 -1.38 -7.66 0.73
CA ALA A 86 -2.78 -7.97 0.97
C ALA A 86 -3.66 -6.80 0.48
N PHE A 87 -3.93 -6.76 -0.83
CA PHE A 87 -4.66 -5.64 -1.44
C PHE A 87 -6.13 -5.99 -1.64
N ASN A 88 -7.03 -5.09 -1.22
CA ASN A 88 -8.48 -5.23 -1.29
C ASN A 88 -9.07 -6.39 -0.47
N VAL A 89 -8.27 -7.04 0.39
CA VAL A 89 -8.65 -8.21 1.20
C VAL A 89 -9.51 -7.80 2.39
N LEU A 90 -9.08 -6.82 3.18
CA LEU A 90 -9.74 -6.44 4.44
C LEU A 90 -10.97 -5.54 4.28
N ARG A 91 -11.37 -5.18 3.05
CA ARG A 91 -12.45 -4.21 2.81
C ARG A 91 -13.82 -4.65 3.33
N GLN A 92 -14.04 -5.96 3.38
CA GLN A 92 -15.32 -6.56 3.81
C GLN A 92 -15.31 -6.98 5.28
N TYR A 93 -14.17 -6.86 5.97
CA TYR A 93 -14.06 -7.17 7.39
C TYR A 93 -14.54 -6.00 8.23
N ASP A 94 -14.92 -6.29 9.47
CA ASP A 94 -15.19 -5.28 10.46
C ASP A 94 -13.90 -4.62 10.95
N GLU A 95 -14.01 -3.40 11.47
CA GLU A 95 -12.84 -2.60 11.88
C GLU A 95 -12.04 -3.28 12.99
N ASN A 96 -12.74 -3.88 13.94
CA ASN A 96 -12.14 -4.64 15.04
C ASN A 96 -11.47 -5.95 14.60
N GLU A 97 -11.70 -6.43 13.38
CA GLU A 97 -11.05 -7.63 12.84
C GLU A 97 -9.70 -7.33 12.16
N VAL A 98 -9.42 -6.05 11.88
CA VAL A 98 -8.19 -5.64 11.17
C VAL A 98 -6.94 -5.96 11.98
N ASP A 99 -6.95 -5.62 13.27
CA ASP A 99 -5.82 -5.86 14.17
C ASP A 99 -5.51 -7.36 14.33
N ASP A 100 -6.54 -8.19 14.43
CA ASP A 100 -6.41 -9.64 14.51
C ASP A 100 -5.84 -10.23 13.21
N ALA A 101 -6.33 -9.77 12.05
CA ALA A 101 -5.80 -10.17 10.75
C ALA A 101 -4.33 -9.77 10.58
N TRP A 102 -3.98 -8.54 10.98
CA TRP A 102 -2.60 -8.05 10.98
C TRP A 102 -1.71 -8.84 11.94
N ALA A 103 -2.16 -9.12 13.17
CA ALA A 103 -1.41 -9.93 14.13
C ALA A 103 -1.14 -11.34 13.60
N ARG A 104 -2.16 -11.96 12.98
CA ARG A 104 -2.05 -13.31 12.43
C ARG A 104 -1.05 -13.39 11.29
N MET A 105 -1.10 -12.46 10.32
CA MET A 105 -0.10 -12.39 9.25
C MET A 105 1.30 -12.09 9.79
N ARG A 106 1.45 -11.14 10.72
CA ARG A 106 2.75 -10.78 11.31
C ARG A 106 3.41 -11.93 12.05
N SER A 107 2.63 -12.75 12.74
CA SER A 107 3.13 -13.87 13.56
C SER A 107 3.89 -14.95 12.77
N VAL A 108 3.70 -14.99 11.45
CA VAL A 108 4.31 -15.99 10.56
C VAL A 108 5.33 -15.39 9.59
N LEU A 109 5.62 -14.08 9.65
CA LEU A 109 6.65 -13.47 8.79
C LEU A 109 8.04 -14.08 9.06
N ALA A 110 8.88 -14.07 8.03
CA ALA A 110 10.31 -14.25 8.21
C ALA A 110 10.89 -13.07 9.03
N PRO A 111 12.03 -13.24 9.71
CA PRO A 111 12.70 -12.15 10.42
C PRO A 111 12.92 -10.93 9.50
N GLY A 112 12.53 -9.74 9.98
CA GLY A 112 12.59 -8.51 9.18
C GLY A 112 11.57 -8.42 8.04
N GLY A 113 10.58 -9.33 8.01
CA GLY A 113 9.52 -9.33 7.02
C GLY A 113 8.53 -8.20 7.22
N VAL A 114 7.82 -7.85 6.14
CA VAL A 114 6.87 -6.73 6.11
C VAL A 114 5.56 -7.10 5.40
N ILE A 115 4.50 -6.37 5.73
CA ILE A 115 3.18 -6.48 5.08
C ILE A 115 2.85 -5.14 4.41
N VAL A 116 2.33 -5.20 3.19
CA VAL A 116 1.73 -4.08 2.48
C VAL A 116 0.24 -4.38 2.34
N GLU A 117 -0.55 -3.88 3.28
CA GLU A 117 -2.01 -4.00 3.28
C GLU A 117 -2.62 -2.74 2.66
N GLY A 118 -3.61 -2.87 1.80
CA GLY A 118 -4.18 -1.68 1.21
C GLY A 118 -5.43 -1.90 0.38
N THR A 119 -5.92 -0.80 -0.17
CA THR A 119 -7.14 -0.74 -0.97
C THR A 119 -6.90 0.08 -2.24
N CYS A 120 -7.51 -0.33 -3.35
CA CYS A 120 -7.62 0.49 -4.56
C CYS A 120 -9.00 0.48 -5.17
N ASP A 121 -9.25 1.44 -6.06
CA ASP A 121 -10.34 1.37 -7.02
C ASP A 121 -10.09 0.28 -8.08
N GLU A 122 -11.12 0.03 -8.90
CA GLU A 122 -11.21 -1.12 -9.81
C GLU A 122 -10.11 -1.12 -10.88
N ILE A 123 -9.59 0.05 -11.23
CA ILE A 123 -8.58 0.24 -12.28
C ILE A 123 -7.20 0.59 -11.66
N GLY A 124 -7.11 0.74 -10.33
CA GLY A 124 -5.88 1.09 -9.62
C GLY A 124 -5.42 2.54 -9.80
N ARG A 125 -6.34 3.47 -10.10
CA ARG A 125 -6.07 4.91 -10.21
C ARG A 125 -6.06 5.61 -8.86
N ARG A 126 -6.66 5.05 -7.82
CA ARG A 126 -6.65 5.58 -6.45
C ARG A 126 -6.38 4.43 -5.51
N CYS A 127 -5.23 4.48 -4.86
CA CYS A 127 -4.74 3.44 -3.99
C CYS A 127 -4.31 4.05 -2.66
N SER A 128 -4.56 3.35 -1.57
CA SER A 128 -3.90 3.62 -0.29
C SER A 128 -3.38 2.31 0.30
N TRP A 129 -2.31 2.37 1.08
CA TRP A 129 -1.79 1.20 1.76
C TRP A 129 -1.03 1.54 3.03
N VAL A 130 -1.13 0.66 4.01
CA VAL A 130 -0.33 0.62 5.22
C VAL A 130 0.86 -0.31 5.00
N LEU A 131 2.05 0.15 5.37
CA LEU A 131 3.19 -0.72 5.54
C LEU A 131 3.25 -1.15 7.00
N LEU A 132 3.33 -2.45 7.26
CA LEU A 132 3.54 -3.01 8.59
C LEU A 132 4.87 -3.75 8.64
N ASP A 133 5.52 -3.70 9.80
CA ASP A 133 6.63 -4.56 10.17
C ASP A 133 6.19 -5.54 11.29
N ALA A 134 7.17 -6.13 11.98
CA ALA A 134 6.91 -7.05 13.08
C ALA A 134 6.18 -6.38 14.26
N ASP A 135 6.47 -5.11 14.52
CA ASP A 135 5.96 -4.37 15.68
C ASP A 135 4.60 -3.73 15.40
N GLY A 136 4.33 -3.36 14.14
CA GLY A 136 3.03 -2.80 13.78
C GLY A 136 3.03 -1.98 12.51
N PRO A 137 2.00 -1.12 12.33
CA PRO A 137 1.95 -0.20 11.20
C PRO A 137 3.03 0.88 11.32
N VAL A 138 3.74 1.11 10.21
CA VAL A 138 4.90 1.99 10.11
C VAL A 138 4.56 3.25 9.33
N SER A 139 3.81 3.12 8.23
CA SER A 139 3.45 4.26 7.39
C SER A 139 2.15 4.04 6.64
N LEU A 140 1.49 5.14 6.31
CA LEU A 140 0.42 5.19 5.31
C LEU A 140 0.97 5.82 4.03
N THR A 141 0.67 5.21 2.88
CA THR A 141 0.90 5.80 1.57
C THR A 141 -0.40 5.95 0.80
N LEU A 142 -0.66 7.15 0.28
CA LEU A 142 -1.72 7.47 -0.67
C LEU A 142 -1.10 7.64 -2.05
N SER A 143 -1.72 7.07 -3.09
CA SER A 143 -1.26 7.21 -4.47
C SER A 143 -2.41 7.31 -5.44
N TRP A 144 -2.36 8.30 -6.34
CA TRP A 144 -3.41 8.50 -7.33
C TRP A 144 -2.93 9.01 -8.68
N ALA A 145 -3.70 8.63 -9.70
CA ALA A 145 -3.56 9.12 -11.05
C ALA A 145 -3.83 10.64 -11.08
N PRO A 146 -2.86 11.47 -11.52
CA PRO A 146 -2.95 12.93 -11.42
C PRO A 146 -4.11 13.56 -12.21
N GLU A 147 -4.62 12.87 -13.22
CA GLU A 147 -5.66 13.37 -14.14
C GLU A 147 -7.07 12.84 -13.80
N HIS A 148 -7.20 12.04 -12.75
CA HIS A 148 -8.45 11.34 -12.41
C HIS A 148 -8.89 11.58 -10.97
N SER A 149 -8.41 12.65 -10.34
CA SER A 149 -8.85 13.09 -9.02
C SER A 149 -8.83 14.62 -8.99
N ASP A 150 -9.88 15.21 -8.42
CA ASP A 150 -10.02 16.66 -8.35
C ASP A 150 -9.20 17.21 -7.18
N ARG A 151 -9.16 16.46 -6.07
CA ARG A 151 -8.45 16.83 -4.84
C ARG A 151 -7.83 15.60 -4.14
N PRO A 152 -6.81 15.79 -3.30
CA PRO A 152 -6.22 14.70 -2.51
C PRO A 152 -7.23 13.93 -1.64
N SER A 153 -8.24 14.58 -1.07
CA SER A 153 -9.25 13.94 -0.23
C SER A 153 -10.15 12.93 -0.96
N ASP A 154 -10.15 12.91 -2.29
CA ASP A 154 -10.86 11.90 -3.09
C ASP A 154 -10.39 10.46 -2.81
N LEU A 155 -9.22 10.28 -2.19
CA LEU A 155 -8.72 8.98 -1.72
C LEU A 155 -9.38 8.49 -0.43
N ALA A 156 -10.15 9.31 0.28
CA ALA A 156 -10.83 8.93 1.52
C ALA A 156 -11.64 7.63 1.36
N ALA A 157 -12.38 7.49 0.24
CA ALA A 157 -13.18 6.31 -0.07
C ALA A 157 -12.36 5.05 -0.39
N ARG A 158 -11.03 5.18 -0.41
CA ARG A 158 -10.06 4.10 -0.65
C ARG A 158 -9.08 3.95 0.49
N LEU A 159 -9.32 4.56 1.64
CA LEU A 159 -8.55 4.32 2.86
C LEU A 159 -8.67 2.84 3.28
N PRO A 160 -7.62 2.28 3.93
CA PRO A 160 -7.69 0.93 4.47
C PRO A 160 -8.74 0.87 5.59
N LYS A 161 -9.23 -0.33 5.91
CA LYS A 161 -10.31 -0.50 6.89
C LYS A 161 -9.94 0.08 8.26
N ALA A 162 -8.66 0.03 8.64
CA ALA A 162 -8.09 0.65 9.84
C ALA A 162 -8.23 2.18 9.93
N LEU A 163 -8.58 2.88 8.84
CA LEU A 163 -8.63 4.35 8.81
C LEU A 163 -9.93 4.91 8.22
N ILE A 164 -10.65 4.15 7.39
CA ILE A 164 -11.77 4.69 6.60
C ILE A 164 -12.91 5.23 7.48
N HIS A 165 -13.23 4.58 8.59
CA HIS A 165 -14.27 5.00 9.53
C HIS A 165 -13.80 6.12 10.47
N HIS A 166 -12.48 6.28 10.62
CA HIS A 166 -11.86 7.40 11.35
C HIS A 166 -11.69 8.65 10.49
N ASN A 167 -12.14 8.66 9.23
CA ASN A 167 -12.10 9.88 8.43
C ASN A 167 -13.25 10.85 8.80
N VAL A 168 -13.24 11.32 10.05
CA VAL A 168 -14.22 12.23 10.64
C VAL A 168 -13.52 13.40 11.36
N PRO A 169 -14.16 14.57 11.53
CA PRO A 169 -13.58 15.70 12.24
C PRO A 169 -13.07 15.33 13.64
N GLY A 170 -11.83 15.72 13.95
CA GLY A 170 -11.16 15.41 15.22
C GLY A 170 -10.10 14.31 15.10
N GLU A 171 -10.21 13.45 14.09
CA GLU A 171 -9.25 12.39 13.78
C GLU A 171 -8.07 12.87 12.94
N ARG A 172 -6.92 12.20 13.12
CA ARG A 172 -5.67 12.60 12.45
C ARG A 172 -5.74 12.45 10.93
N ILE A 173 -6.27 11.33 10.45
CA ILE A 173 -6.43 11.08 9.00
C ILE A 173 -7.32 12.13 8.33
N HIS A 174 -8.42 12.54 8.97
CA HIS A 174 -9.28 13.61 8.47
C HIS A 174 -8.56 14.95 8.42
N SER A 175 -7.80 15.29 9.48
CA SER A 175 -6.96 16.49 9.50
C SER A 175 -5.91 16.47 8.39
N LEU A 176 -5.24 15.34 8.15
CA LEU A 176 -4.24 15.19 7.08
C LEU A 176 -4.86 15.44 5.69
N LEU A 177 -5.99 14.79 5.37
CA LEU A 177 -6.64 14.95 4.07
C LEU A 177 -7.17 16.38 3.87
N THR A 178 -7.75 16.97 4.91
CA THR A 178 -8.20 18.37 4.89
C THR A 178 -7.03 19.33 4.63
N LEU A 179 -5.89 19.09 5.27
CA LEU A 179 -4.70 19.91 5.08
C LEU A 179 -4.11 19.73 3.68
N ALA A 180 -4.12 18.51 3.15
CA ALA A 180 -3.66 18.22 1.79
C ALA A 180 -4.49 18.96 0.73
N ASP A 181 -5.81 18.99 0.91
CA ASP A 181 -6.74 19.77 0.09
C ASP A 181 -6.44 21.27 0.14
N GLN A 182 -6.20 21.83 1.33
CA GLN A 182 -5.84 23.25 1.46
C GLN A 182 -4.51 23.57 0.77
N CYS A 183 -3.50 22.72 0.91
CA CYS A 183 -2.22 22.89 0.24
C CYS A 183 -2.35 22.75 -1.28
N TRP A 184 -3.23 21.87 -1.75
CA TRP A 184 -3.57 21.73 -3.17
C TRP A 184 -4.25 22.98 -3.74
N ASP A 185 -5.16 23.60 -2.99
CA ASP A 185 -5.81 24.86 -3.37
C ASP A 185 -4.82 26.02 -3.41
N VAL A 186 -3.94 26.15 -2.41
CA VAL A 186 -2.87 27.17 -2.42
C VAL A 186 -1.95 27.00 -3.63
N ALA A 187 -1.72 25.76 -4.07
CA ALA A 187 -0.92 25.46 -5.25
C ALA A 187 -1.68 25.65 -6.59
N ALA A 188 -2.96 26.07 -6.59
CA ALA A 188 -3.77 26.24 -7.80
C ALA A 188 -3.11 27.08 -8.92
N PRO A 189 -2.33 28.14 -8.66
CA PRO A 189 -1.62 28.87 -9.72
C PRO A 189 -0.67 28.02 -10.56
N LEU A 190 -0.27 26.84 -10.09
CA LEU A 190 0.57 25.89 -10.83
C LEU A 190 -0.20 24.90 -11.70
N ALA A 191 -1.54 24.97 -11.74
CA ALA A 191 -2.36 24.08 -12.57
C ALA A 191 -1.96 24.07 -14.07
N PRO A 192 -1.59 25.20 -14.72
CA PRO A 192 -1.13 25.19 -16.11
C PRO A 192 0.14 24.36 -16.37
N TYR A 193 0.95 24.11 -15.34
CA TYR A 193 2.16 23.27 -15.41
C TYR A 193 1.88 21.79 -15.12
N GLY A 194 0.59 21.42 -15.02
CA GLY A 194 0.10 20.07 -14.83
C GLY A 194 -0.02 19.63 -13.37
N PRO A 195 -0.87 18.60 -13.11
CA PRO A 195 -1.26 18.18 -11.76
C PRO A 195 -0.08 17.67 -10.92
N ARG A 196 0.94 17.09 -11.54
CA ARG A 196 2.16 16.62 -10.83
C ARG A 196 3.01 17.78 -10.32
N THR A 197 3.10 18.86 -11.07
CA THR A 197 3.84 20.07 -10.66
C THR A 197 3.10 20.76 -9.53
N ARG A 198 1.77 20.89 -9.66
CA ARG A 198 0.90 21.37 -8.60
C ARG A 198 1.03 20.53 -7.33
N TRP A 199 1.01 19.20 -7.44
CA TRP A 199 1.11 18.30 -6.28
C TRP A 199 2.45 18.45 -5.57
N ARG A 200 3.56 18.55 -6.31
CA ARG A 200 4.88 18.76 -5.70
C ARG A 200 4.93 20.02 -4.84
N ARG A 201 4.28 21.10 -5.26
CA ARG A 201 4.18 22.32 -4.44
C ARG A 201 3.28 22.10 -3.22
N ALA A 202 2.13 21.47 -3.40
CA ALA A 202 1.22 21.13 -2.29
C ALA A 202 1.91 20.26 -1.23
N LEU A 203 2.69 19.25 -1.64
CA LEU A 203 3.49 18.41 -0.75
C LEU A 203 4.57 19.21 0.00
N GLY A 204 5.22 20.17 -0.67
CA GLY A 204 6.14 21.10 -0.01
C GLY A 204 5.44 21.94 1.07
N LEU A 205 4.25 22.46 0.76
CA LEU A 205 3.44 23.22 1.72
C LEU A 205 2.98 22.35 2.91
N LEU A 206 2.63 21.07 2.68
CA LEU A 206 2.31 20.14 3.76
C LEU A 206 3.47 19.99 4.75
N ARG A 207 4.69 19.85 4.26
CA ARG A 207 5.90 19.81 5.10
C ARG A 207 6.15 21.12 5.84
N GLU A 208 6.00 22.25 5.15
CA GLU A 208 6.12 23.59 5.77
C GLU A 208 5.12 23.77 6.92
N ARG A 209 3.98 23.05 6.88
CA ARG A 209 2.96 23.03 7.94
C ARG A 209 3.16 21.94 9.00
N GLY A 210 4.30 21.25 8.98
CA GLY A 210 4.72 20.34 10.04
C GLY A 210 4.35 18.87 9.84
N ILE A 211 3.75 18.48 8.71
CA ILE A 211 3.51 17.06 8.41
C ILE A 211 4.82 16.40 8.00
N ASP A 212 5.22 15.35 8.72
CA ASP A 212 6.35 14.53 8.30
C ASP A 212 5.94 13.65 7.11
N CYS A 213 6.14 14.14 5.89
CA CYS A 213 5.86 13.38 4.68
C CYS A 213 7.09 13.19 3.81
N GLU A 214 7.20 11.99 3.24
CA GLU A 214 8.29 11.66 2.32
C GLU A 214 8.21 12.51 1.05
N VAL A 215 9.36 13.02 0.59
CA VAL A 215 9.46 13.68 -0.71
C VAL A 215 10.11 12.71 -1.70
N PRO A 216 9.37 12.22 -2.71
CA PRO A 216 9.94 11.36 -3.72
C PRO A 216 11.12 12.04 -4.43
N ARG A 217 12.32 11.45 -4.32
CA ARG A 217 13.53 11.97 -4.98
C ARG A 217 13.48 11.82 -6.51
N ARG A 218 12.63 10.92 -7.01
CA ARG A 218 12.43 10.63 -8.44
C ARG A 218 11.10 11.15 -8.94
N ARG A 219 11.00 11.39 -10.25
CA ARG A 219 9.71 11.66 -10.89
C ARG A 219 8.86 10.39 -10.91
N LEU A 220 7.66 10.47 -10.34
CA LEU A 220 6.66 9.42 -10.39
C LEU A 220 5.62 9.73 -11.47
N SER A 221 5.00 8.67 -12.00
CA SER A 221 3.81 8.80 -12.86
C SER A 221 2.62 9.31 -12.06
N ASP A 222 2.50 8.83 -10.82
CA ASP A 222 1.40 9.10 -9.93
C ASP A 222 1.77 10.18 -8.91
N ASN A 223 0.75 10.86 -8.39
CA ASN A 223 0.90 11.63 -7.17
C ASN A 223 0.98 10.66 -5.99
N VAL A 224 1.82 10.98 -5.01
CA VAL A 224 2.06 10.16 -3.82
C VAL A 224 2.19 11.04 -2.58
N LEU A 225 1.59 10.59 -1.48
CA LEU A 225 1.80 11.09 -0.12
C LEU A 225 2.14 9.89 0.76
N THR A 226 3.36 9.83 1.30
CA THR A 226 3.71 8.87 2.36
C THR A 226 3.91 9.63 3.65
N VAL A 227 3.30 9.18 4.74
CA VAL A 227 3.48 9.71 6.10
C VAL A 227 3.75 8.56 7.08
N PRO A 228 4.51 8.77 8.16
CA PRO A 228 4.58 7.84 9.28
C PRO A 228 3.19 7.54 9.84
N TRP A 229 3.02 6.35 10.41
CA TRP A 229 1.71 5.91 10.91
C TRP A 229 1.18 6.82 12.02
N GLU A 230 2.04 7.38 12.86
CA GLU A 230 1.66 8.29 13.93
C GLU A 230 0.94 9.55 13.44
N GLU A 231 1.16 9.99 12.20
CA GLU A 231 0.44 11.12 11.60
C GLU A 231 -1.03 10.81 11.30
N VAL A 232 -1.42 9.53 11.31
CA VAL A 232 -2.76 9.07 10.91
C VAL A 232 -3.41 8.10 11.88
N ALA A 233 -2.68 7.63 12.89
CA ALA A 233 -3.18 6.72 13.90
C ALA A 233 -4.49 7.24 14.53
N PRO A 234 -5.54 6.39 14.62
CA PRO A 234 -6.79 6.75 15.30
C PRO A 234 -6.57 7.30 16.71
N ARG A 235 -7.43 8.22 17.15
CA ARG A 235 -7.36 8.84 18.48
C ARG A 235 -8.22 8.15 19.54
#